data_AF-A0A9P4LAE4-F1
#
_entry.id   AF-A0A9P4LAE4-F1
#
_cell.length_a   1.000
_cell.length_b   1.000
_cell.length_c   1.000
_cell.angle_alpha   90.00
_cell.angle_beta   90.00
_cell.angle_gamma   90.00
#
_symmetry.space_group_name_H-M   'P 1'
#
loop_
_entity.id
_entity.type
_entity.pdbx_description
1 polymer ?
#
loop_
_entity_poly.entity_id
_entity_poly.type
_entity_poly.pdbx_seq_one_letter_code
_entity_poly.pdbx_strand_id
1 'polypeptide(L)'
;MGRARKRDSSVPMLLIILLMILRFVLFAPSGYYRAIAKNHDRVIQRHIELHNGTYSMAITTGEKIAGKWASIAFFWNIALWVPSLVFFPPLNAPFMVMDSVITGYLSRATSYQTSYSPHNKRLCNPDHNPNFHDLLRPAGVNESFFEAASRLNSTVTTPKQMCESFVQEWQYGITLSFFFALISLLNITAFLCAIKQATIEGKTFYQKFLTLYSPIYRVLRYVPTALLMLVTGILYGLPECILRCLPACIRRPMRHGRRYALKAGLGVGQKMEMQMTELKTEFMHARGPEINKARYTGGGGKQSPLSEFLSIYDLLMLVAEQLHYLDVVNLSRVSKSVRESVLPAHDFDRRMHVFRTYTCEPSEKSTCWTCSNQICSSEDCAQPQLIPQTTLLHHLDCCKPYCTSCYKAHLLRSPKSSRGEPYCRCAPVPANPNLYLRLLNGTTYYVNQQTKLPRVMRPVCRECNLHGDVKLLKIGEKRAKLQLKQGLQETGKEWTMCARVGCGGSLGIGPRWWICSKSWCGKECKSLLHGAWGRTREEGGKDGAVVVGEQAV
;
A
#
# COMPACT_ATOMS: atom_id res chain seq x y z
N MET A 1 54.66 3.97 -8.23
CA MET A 1 53.32 3.68 -7.66
C MET A 1 53.32 4.03 -6.17
N GLY A 2 53.00 5.27 -5.83
CA GLY A 2 52.89 5.69 -4.43
C GLY A 2 51.53 5.29 -3.85
N ARG A 3 51.52 4.54 -2.74
CA ARG A 3 50.31 4.31 -1.93
C ARG A 3 49.79 5.67 -1.45
N ALA A 4 48.81 6.23 -2.14
CA ALA A 4 48.05 7.36 -1.63
C ALA A 4 47.42 6.92 -0.30
N ARG A 5 47.97 7.42 0.82
CA ARG A 5 47.37 7.28 2.15
C ARG A 5 45.91 7.75 2.03
N LYS A 6 44.96 6.81 2.16
CA LYS A 6 43.55 7.12 2.42
C LYS A 6 43.52 7.93 3.70
N ARG A 7 43.58 9.26 3.59
CA ARG A 7 43.51 10.17 4.72
C ARG A 7 42.06 10.14 5.22
N ASP A 8 41.88 9.80 6.48
CA ASP A 8 40.60 9.44 7.09
C ASP A 8 39.52 10.50 6.84
N SER A 9 38.53 10.14 6.03
CA SER A 9 37.31 10.92 5.79
C SER A 9 36.33 10.92 6.98
N SER A 10 36.80 10.52 8.17
CA SER A 10 35.95 10.27 9.36
C SER A 10 35.68 11.53 10.18
N VAL A 11 36.56 12.53 10.13
CA VAL A 11 36.46 13.75 10.96
C VAL A 11 35.14 14.53 10.77
N PRO A 12 34.72 14.90 9.54
CA PRO A 12 33.46 15.64 9.37
C PRO A 12 32.23 14.82 9.78
N MET A 13 32.29 13.49 9.62
CA MET A 13 31.20 12.60 10.04
C MET A 13 31.05 12.55 11.56
N LEU A 14 32.18 12.51 12.28
CA LEU A 14 32.19 12.53 13.74
C LEU A 14 31.67 13.85 14.30
N LEU A 15 32.01 14.98 13.67
CA LEU A 15 31.46 16.30 14.03
C LEU A 15 29.94 16.36 13.84
N ILE A 16 29.40 15.79 12.76
CA ILE A 16 27.95 15.73 12.51
C ILE A 16 27.23 14.86 13.54
N ILE A 17 27.83 13.72 13.93
CA ILE A 17 27.27 12.86 14.99
C ILE A 17 27.27 13.61 16.35
N LEU A 18 28.34 14.33 16.66
CA LEU A 18 28.40 15.14 17.88
C LEU A 18 27.32 16.24 17.88
N LEU A 19 27.16 16.95 16.76
CA LEU A 19 26.10 17.95 16.55
C LEU A 19 24.70 17.37 16.79
N MET A 20 24.46 16.15 16.29
CA MET A 20 23.21 15.42 16.48
C MET A 20 22.90 15.14 17.95
N ILE A 21 23.91 14.66 18.69
CA ILE A 21 23.78 14.36 20.12
C ILE A 21 23.51 15.64 20.90
N LEU A 22 24.25 16.71 20.62
CA LEU A 22 24.05 18.01 21.26
C LEU A 22 22.63 18.54 21.03
N ARG A 23 22.14 18.50 19.79
CA ARG A 23 20.76 18.92 19.44
C ARG A 23 19.71 18.12 20.20
N PHE A 24 19.88 16.80 20.31
CA PHE A 24 18.97 15.94 21.06
C PHE A 24 18.94 16.29 22.55
N VAL A 25 20.11 16.46 23.18
CA VAL A 25 20.24 16.82 24.60
C VAL A 25 19.56 18.16 24.89
N LEU A 26 19.59 19.10 23.93
CA LEU A 26 18.97 20.41 24.09
C LEU A 26 17.43 20.44 23.99
N PHE A 27 16.74 19.35 23.63
CA PHE A 27 15.27 19.36 23.53
C PHE A 27 14.59 19.73 24.84
N ALA A 28 14.97 19.10 25.94
CA ALA A 28 14.34 19.37 27.23
C ALA A 28 14.70 20.77 27.78
N PRO A 29 15.98 21.21 27.84
CA PRO A 29 16.33 22.55 28.30
C PRO A 29 15.73 23.67 27.45
N SER A 30 15.71 23.53 26.12
CA SER A 30 15.12 24.55 25.24
C SER A 30 13.60 24.62 25.38
N GLY A 31 12.93 23.48 25.62
CA GLY A 31 11.50 23.43 25.91
C GLY A 31 11.16 24.13 27.23
N TYR A 32 11.95 23.89 28.27
CA TYR A 32 11.77 24.50 29.59
C TYR A 32 12.01 26.02 29.56
N TYR A 33 13.13 26.45 28.97
CA TYR A 33 13.44 27.87 28.78
C TYR A 33 12.34 28.61 28.01
N ARG A 34 11.87 28.02 26.90
CA ARG A 34 10.76 28.57 26.10
C ARG A 34 9.49 28.74 26.93
N ALA A 35 9.16 27.77 27.78
CA ALA A 35 7.95 27.84 28.60
C ALA A 35 8.01 29.01 29.59
N ILE A 36 9.15 29.18 30.27
CA ILE A 36 9.38 30.27 31.23
C ILE A 36 9.40 31.63 30.53
N ALA A 37 10.27 31.80 29.53
CA ALA A 37 10.44 33.07 28.81
C ALA A 37 9.12 33.57 28.18
N LYS A 38 8.32 32.64 27.62
CA LYS A 38 7.02 32.99 27.04
C LYS A 38 5.99 33.35 28.10
N ASN A 39 6.10 32.79 29.32
CA ASN A 39 5.24 33.15 30.42
C ASN A 39 5.57 34.56 30.93
N HIS A 40 6.85 34.87 31.15
CA HIS A 40 7.29 36.19 31.58
C HIS A 40 6.96 37.28 30.57
N ASP A 41 7.28 37.08 29.28
CA ASP A 41 6.88 38.01 28.21
C ASP A 41 5.36 38.24 28.21
N ARG A 42 4.56 37.18 28.33
CA ARG A 42 3.10 37.31 28.39
C ARG A 42 2.63 38.09 29.62
N VAL A 43 3.22 37.88 30.79
CA VAL A 43 2.86 38.62 32.02
C VAL A 43 3.17 40.11 31.83
N ILE A 44 4.34 40.44 31.28
CA ILE A 44 4.76 41.84 31.04
C ILE A 44 3.89 42.52 29.98
N GLN A 45 3.64 41.86 28.84
CA GLN A 45 2.86 42.44 27.74
C GLN A 45 1.37 42.60 28.07
N ARG A 46 0.83 41.81 29.01
CA ARG A 46 -0.59 41.91 29.40
C ARG A 46 -0.90 43.06 30.34
N HIS A 47 0.10 43.55 31.08
CA HIS A 47 -0.10 44.54 32.12
C HIS A 47 0.68 45.81 31.78
N ILE A 48 -0.06 46.89 31.51
CA ILE A 48 0.50 48.19 31.10
C ILE A 48 1.48 48.73 32.14
N GLU A 49 1.24 48.45 33.42
CA GLU A 49 2.07 48.86 34.54
C GLU A 49 3.51 48.31 34.46
N LEU A 50 3.70 47.15 33.81
CA LEU A 50 5.01 46.53 33.68
C LEU A 50 5.80 47.01 32.44
N HIS A 51 5.13 47.62 31.46
CA HIS A 51 5.77 48.03 30.19
C HIS A 51 5.59 49.50 29.78
N ASN A 52 4.85 50.31 30.53
CA ASN A 52 4.61 51.73 30.25
C ASN A 52 5.76 52.67 30.70
N GLY A 53 6.98 52.15 30.80
CA GLY A 53 8.17 52.93 31.21
C GLY A 53 8.32 53.18 32.71
N THR A 54 7.40 52.69 33.55
CA THR A 54 7.54 52.73 35.03
C THR A 54 8.78 51.95 35.47
N TYR A 55 9.01 50.77 34.88
CA TYR A 55 10.20 49.96 35.09
C TYR A 55 11.18 50.10 33.92
N SER A 56 12.42 49.65 34.12
CA SER A 56 13.47 49.72 33.09
C SER A 56 13.00 49.09 31.77
N MET A 57 13.12 49.86 30.68
CA MET A 57 12.81 49.39 29.32
C MET A 57 13.66 48.18 28.89
N ALA A 58 14.78 47.92 29.58
CA ALA A 58 15.60 46.74 29.38
C ALA A 58 14.85 45.44 29.72
N ILE A 59 13.93 45.47 30.68
CA ILE A 59 13.12 44.31 31.09
C ILE A 59 12.16 43.94 29.97
N THR A 60 11.30 44.88 29.56
CA THR A 60 10.33 44.68 28.47
C THR A 60 11.01 44.26 27.17
N THR A 61 12.14 44.89 26.82
CA THR A 61 12.87 44.57 25.60
C THR A 61 13.54 43.20 25.69
N GLY A 62 14.20 42.90 26.82
CA GLY A 62 14.88 41.63 27.06
C GLY A 62 13.92 40.45 27.02
N GLU A 63 12.82 40.52 27.75
CA GLU A 63 11.82 39.45 27.86
C GLU A 63 11.07 39.22 26.54
N LYS A 64 10.76 40.28 25.79
CA LYS A 64 10.18 40.15 24.44
C LYS A 64 11.12 39.42 23.47
N ILE A 65 12.42 39.72 23.54
CA ILE A 65 13.43 39.03 22.73
C ILE A 65 13.54 37.57 23.20
N ALA A 66 13.63 37.33 24.51
CA ALA A 66 13.73 36.00 25.10
C ALA A 66 12.55 35.11 24.71
N GLY A 67 11.31 35.55 24.92
CA GLY A 67 10.10 34.78 24.59
C GLY A 67 9.99 34.42 23.10
N LYS A 68 10.31 35.37 22.21
CA LYS A 68 10.28 35.15 20.75
C LYS A 68 11.38 34.20 20.30
N TRP A 69 12.63 34.46 20.66
CA TRP A 69 13.78 33.69 20.17
C TRP A 69 13.94 32.34 20.87
N ALA A 70 13.48 32.17 22.11
CA ALA A 70 13.37 30.87 22.75
C ALA A 70 12.40 29.94 21.99
N SER A 71 11.28 30.49 21.53
CA SER A 71 10.32 29.73 20.71
C SER A 71 10.91 29.31 19.36
N ILE A 72 11.60 30.22 18.68
CA ILE A 72 12.28 29.93 17.41
C ILE A 72 13.35 28.86 17.64
N ALA A 73 14.21 29.03 18.65
CA ALA A 73 15.29 28.09 18.97
C ALA A 73 14.78 26.67 19.22
N PHE A 74 13.69 26.52 19.99
CA PHE A 74 13.09 25.22 20.28
C PHE A 74 12.60 24.50 19.02
N PHE A 75 11.75 25.17 18.22
CA PHE A 75 11.20 24.56 17.01
C PHE A 75 12.28 24.33 15.94
N TRP A 76 13.23 25.24 15.83
CA TRP A 76 14.38 25.08 14.94
C TRP A 76 15.22 23.85 15.32
N ASN A 77 15.46 23.65 16.61
CA ASN A 77 16.21 22.49 17.08
C ASN A 77 15.50 21.17 16.76
N ILE A 78 14.17 21.10 16.94
CA ILE A 78 13.36 19.94 16.55
C ILE A 78 13.39 19.73 15.03
N ALA A 79 13.17 20.80 14.26
CA ALA A 79 13.10 20.74 12.81
C ALA A 79 14.41 20.25 12.19
N LEU A 80 15.56 20.66 12.73
CA LEU A 80 16.87 20.33 12.19
C LEU A 80 17.51 19.07 12.74
N TRP A 81 16.98 18.47 13.81
CA TRP A 81 17.57 17.26 14.37
C TRP A 81 17.71 16.17 13.31
N VAL A 82 16.62 15.71 12.68
CA VAL A 82 16.71 14.66 11.65
C VAL A 82 17.39 15.14 10.35
N PRO A 83 17.08 16.33 9.79
CA PRO A 83 17.73 16.82 8.59
C PRO A 83 19.25 16.96 8.69
N SER A 84 19.80 17.25 9.86
CA SER A 84 21.25 17.37 10.04
C SER A 84 22.04 16.09 9.73
N LEU A 85 21.38 14.91 9.71
CA LEU A 85 21.96 13.65 9.23
C LEU A 85 22.07 13.56 7.70
N VAL A 86 21.23 14.32 6.99
CA VAL A 86 21.06 14.20 5.54
C VAL A 86 21.86 15.26 4.81
N PHE A 87 21.89 16.48 5.36
CA PHE A 87 22.54 17.63 4.74
C PHE A 87 23.99 17.76 5.21
N PHE A 88 24.89 17.06 4.53
CA PHE A 88 26.33 17.16 4.76
C PHE A 88 26.88 18.52 4.28
N PRO A 89 27.95 19.06 4.90
CA PRO A 89 28.64 20.23 4.38
C PRO A 89 29.10 20.02 2.92
N PRO A 90 28.94 21.03 2.04
CA PRO A 90 28.62 22.44 2.34
C PRO A 90 27.10 22.76 2.42
N LEU A 91 26.23 21.78 2.23
CA LEU A 91 24.77 22.02 2.13
C LEU A 91 24.14 22.43 3.46
N ASN A 92 24.83 22.23 4.59
CA ASN A 92 24.41 22.69 5.91
C ASN A 92 24.65 24.19 6.15
N ALA A 93 25.23 24.94 5.20
CA ALA A 93 25.54 26.36 5.39
C ALA A 93 24.34 27.24 5.82
N PRO A 94 23.12 27.08 5.27
CA PRO A 94 21.96 27.84 5.75
C PRO A 94 21.63 27.52 7.21
N PHE A 95 21.86 26.27 7.64
CA PHE A 95 21.62 25.85 9.03
C PHE A 95 22.64 26.47 9.98
N MET A 96 23.90 26.49 9.58
CA MET A 96 24.99 27.16 10.30
C MET A 96 24.67 28.65 10.52
N VAL A 97 24.23 29.37 9.47
CA VAL A 97 23.88 30.79 9.57
C VAL A 97 22.75 31.00 10.57
N MET A 98 21.69 30.20 10.49
CA MET A 98 20.55 30.31 11.40
C MET A 98 20.91 29.96 12.85
N ASP A 99 21.75 28.95 13.08
CA ASP A 99 22.24 28.61 14.42
C ASP A 99 23.04 29.78 15.02
N SER A 100 23.87 30.46 14.22
CA SER A 100 24.61 31.66 14.65
C SER A 100 23.67 32.82 14.98
N VAL A 101 22.63 33.04 14.17
CA VAL A 101 21.63 34.08 14.42
C VAL A 101 20.88 33.80 15.73
N ILE A 102 20.42 32.57 15.94
CA ILE A 102 19.75 32.15 17.18
C ILE A 102 20.68 32.37 18.39
N THR A 103 21.94 31.94 18.28
CA THR A 103 22.95 32.15 19.31
C THR A 103 23.12 33.64 19.65
N GLY A 104 23.22 34.50 18.65
CA GLY A 104 23.37 35.94 18.83
C GLY A 104 22.18 36.57 19.54
N TYR A 105 20.95 36.19 19.19
CA TYR A 105 19.75 36.73 19.84
C TYR A 105 19.53 36.20 21.25
N LEU A 106 19.84 34.92 21.52
CA LEU A 106 19.84 34.38 22.89
C LEU A 106 20.90 35.04 23.77
N SER A 107 22.10 35.29 23.21
CA SER A 107 23.18 36.00 23.92
C SER A 107 22.79 37.45 24.20
N ARG A 108 22.07 38.10 23.28
CA ARG A 108 21.54 39.45 23.49
C ARG A 108 20.44 39.49 24.55
N ALA A 109 19.53 38.52 24.54
CA ALA A 109 18.47 38.41 25.55
C ALA A 109 19.04 38.21 26.96
N THR A 110 19.99 37.28 27.09
CA THR A 110 20.69 37.02 28.36
C THR A 110 21.51 38.21 28.83
N SER A 111 22.15 38.95 27.91
CA SER A 111 22.84 40.20 28.23
C SER A 111 21.90 41.26 28.82
N TYR A 112 20.69 41.42 28.27
CA TYR A 112 19.67 42.27 28.90
C TYR A 112 19.27 41.73 30.28
N GLN A 113 19.01 40.43 30.39
CA GLN A 113 18.64 39.80 31.67
C GLN A 113 19.69 39.99 32.76
N THR A 114 20.99 39.99 32.43
CA THR A 114 22.09 40.29 33.37
C THR A 114 21.95 41.66 34.04
N SER A 115 21.28 42.63 33.39
CA SER A 115 21.10 43.97 33.98
C SER A 115 20.01 44.07 35.04
N TYR A 116 19.09 43.09 35.11
CA TYR A 116 17.94 43.16 36.01
C TYR A 116 17.63 41.87 36.78
N SER A 117 17.97 40.70 36.26
CA SER A 117 17.74 39.43 36.94
C SER A 117 18.90 39.14 37.91
N PRO A 118 18.63 38.86 39.19
CA PRO A 118 19.70 38.45 40.09
C PRO A 118 20.30 37.11 39.64
N HIS A 119 21.62 36.97 39.69
CA HIS A 119 22.29 35.77 39.20
C HIS A 119 22.21 34.56 40.16
N ASN A 120 21.71 34.78 41.38
CA ASN A 120 21.61 33.77 42.41
C ASN A 120 20.22 33.77 43.06
N LYS A 121 19.58 32.61 43.13
CA LYS A 121 18.28 32.42 43.79
C LYS A 121 18.26 32.89 45.25
N ARG A 122 19.41 32.84 45.93
CA ARG A 122 19.53 33.33 47.32
C ARG A 122 19.20 34.82 47.45
N LEU A 123 19.44 35.63 46.41
CA LEU A 123 19.14 37.07 46.41
C LEU A 123 17.63 37.34 46.26
N CYS A 124 16.84 36.34 45.89
CA CYS A 124 15.38 36.40 45.85
C CYS A 124 14.73 36.08 47.22
N ASN A 125 15.50 35.66 48.22
CA ASN A 125 14.96 35.39 49.55
C ASN A 125 15.08 36.64 50.43
N PRO A 126 13.98 37.23 50.94
CA PRO A 126 14.05 38.40 51.81
C PRO A 126 14.87 38.13 53.09
N ASP A 127 14.89 36.90 53.60
CA ASP A 127 15.71 36.52 54.77
C ASP A 127 17.23 36.62 54.50
N HIS A 128 17.65 36.58 53.22
CA HIS A 128 19.05 36.61 52.82
C HIS A 128 19.45 37.92 52.14
N ASN A 129 18.48 38.64 51.56
CA ASN A 129 18.68 39.92 50.92
C ASN A 129 17.64 40.90 51.48
N PRO A 130 17.97 41.69 52.52
CA PRO A 130 17.02 42.65 53.09
C PRO A 130 16.59 43.71 52.08
N ASN A 131 17.41 43.95 51.05
CA ASN A 131 17.10 44.88 49.95
C ASN A 131 16.26 44.23 48.84
N PHE A 132 15.66 43.06 49.06
CA PHE A 132 14.82 42.37 48.07
C PHE A 132 13.68 43.28 47.56
N HIS A 133 13.05 44.02 48.48
CA HIS A 133 11.98 44.94 48.16
C HIS A 133 12.43 46.17 47.34
N ASP A 134 13.73 46.47 47.35
CA ASP A 134 14.32 47.59 46.61
C ASP A 134 14.90 47.16 45.25
N LEU A 135 14.92 45.85 44.94
CA LEU A 135 15.39 45.34 43.66
C LEU A 135 14.55 45.92 42.51
N LEU A 136 15.19 46.70 41.64
CA LEU A 136 14.56 47.33 40.48
C LEU A 136 13.38 48.25 40.83
N ARG A 137 13.35 48.82 42.04
CA ARG A 137 12.34 49.81 42.43
C ARG A 137 12.68 51.17 41.79
N PRO A 138 11.85 51.71 40.89
CA PRO A 138 12.04 53.05 40.35
C PRO A 138 11.70 54.12 41.41
N ALA A 139 12.26 55.32 41.27
CA ALA A 139 11.96 56.42 42.18
C ALA A 139 10.46 56.77 42.14
N GLY A 140 9.82 56.85 43.31
CA GLY A 140 8.40 57.19 43.45
C GLY A 140 7.42 56.02 43.37
N VAL A 141 7.90 54.77 43.32
CA VAL A 141 7.04 53.56 43.36
C VAL A 141 7.32 52.77 44.63
N ASN A 142 6.27 52.23 45.26
CA ASN A 142 6.36 51.55 46.56
C ASN A 142 6.68 50.05 46.48
N GLU A 143 6.64 49.45 45.29
CA GLU A 143 6.88 48.02 45.06
C GLU A 143 8.04 47.79 44.08
N SER A 144 8.77 46.70 44.27
CA SER A 144 9.76 46.19 43.30
C SER A 144 9.09 45.66 42.04
N PHE A 145 9.86 45.49 40.96
CA PHE A 145 9.37 44.87 39.73
C PHE A 145 8.79 43.47 39.99
N PHE A 146 9.45 42.65 40.80
CA PHE A 146 9.01 41.28 41.08
C PHE A 146 7.74 41.23 41.94
N GLU A 147 7.57 42.18 42.87
CA GLU A 147 6.33 42.34 43.63
C GLU A 147 5.18 42.73 42.71
N ALA A 148 5.36 43.77 41.88
CA ALA A 148 4.35 44.19 40.91
C ALA A 148 3.97 43.06 39.94
N ALA A 149 4.96 42.38 39.37
CA ALA A 149 4.74 41.25 38.45
C ALA A 149 4.01 40.08 39.13
N SER A 150 4.34 39.78 40.39
CA SER A 150 3.66 38.72 41.14
C SER A 150 2.24 39.12 41.55
N ARG A 151 1.99 40.38 41.92
CA ARG A 151 0.65 40.91 42.25
C ARG A 151 -0.28 40.84 41.04
N LEU A 152 0.22 41.24 39.88
CA LEU A 152 -0.50 41.19 38.60
C LEU A 152 -0.67 39.76 38.07
N ASN A 153 0.14 38.81 38.55
CA ASN A 153 0.05 37.37 38.26
C ASN A 153 -0.35 36.52 39.50
N SER A 154 -1.09 37.12 40.44
CA SER A 154 -1.27 36.64 41.82
C SER A 154 -1.96 35.29 41.97
N THR A 155 -2.59 34.78 40.91
CA THR A 155 -3.19 33.44 40.91
C THR A 155 -2.16 32.31 40.78
N VAL A 156 -0.89 32.61 40.49
CA VAL A 156 0.10 31.59 40.11
C VAL A 156 1.40 31.64 40.92
N THR A 157 1.85 32.79 41.42
CA THR A 157 3.23 32.93 41.97
C THR A 157 3.38 33.99 43.06
N THR A 158 4.22 33.73 44.06
CA THR A 158 4.68 34.72 45.05
C THR A 158 5.82 35.61 44.51
N PRO A 159 6.11 36.80 45.09
CA PRO A 159 7.23 37.66 44.65
C PRO A 159 8.57 36.93 44.61
N LYS A 160 8.85 36.12 45.64
CA LYS A 160 10.06 35.27 45.72
C LYS A 160 10.12 34.28 44.57
N GLN A 161 9.03 33.57 44.30
CA GLN A 161 8.97 32.59 43.20
C GLN A 161 9.09 33.27 41.84
N MET A 162 8.53 34.47 41.66
CA MET A 162 8.69 35.26 40.43
C MET A 162 10.16 35.65 40.24
N CYS A 163 10.82 36.18 41.28
CA CYS A 163 12.25 36.46 41.19
C CYS A 163 13.05 35.19 40.86
N GLU A 164 12.79 34.07 41.56
CA GLU A 164 13.46 32.79 41.30
C GLU A 164 13.22 32.26 39.88
N SER A 165 12.04 32.47 39.28
CA SER A 165 11.76 32.05 37.90
C SER A 165 12.56 32.88 36.89
N PHE A 166 12.73 34.19 37.12
CA PHE A 166 13.60 35.05 36.30
C PHE A 166 15.08 34.67 36.43
N VAL A 167 15.54 34.27 37.63
CA VAL A 167 16.91 33.73 37.80
C VAL A 167 17.07 32.42 37.02
N GLN A 168 16.08 31.53 37.10
CA GLN A 168 16.11 30.27 36.35
C GLN A 168 16.12 30.50 34.85
N GLU A 169 15.28 31.42 34.35
CA GLU A 169 15.30 31.79 32.94
C GLU A 169 16.69 32.23 32.50
N TRP A 170 17.31 33.15 33.23
CA TRP A 170 18.67 33.62 32.93
C TRP A 170 19.70 32.48 32.92
N GLN A 171 19.65 31.57 33.91
CA GLN A 171 20.54 30.40 33.97
C GLN A 171 20.38 29.48 32.75
N TYR A 172 19.14 29.19 32.36
CA TYR A 172 18.86 28.42 31.14
C TYR A 172 19.27 29.18 29.89
N GLY A 173 19.04 30.49 29.83
CA GLY A 173 19.44 31.34 28.71
C GLY A 173 20.94 31.32 28.47
N ILE A 174 21.76 31.41 29.53
CA ILE A 174 23.22 31.30 29.44
C ILE A 174 23.62 29.92 28.94
N THR A 175 23.05 28.88 29.55
CA THR A 175 23.35 27.49 29.19
C THR A 175 23.03 27.22 27.71
N LEU A 176 21.87 27.67 27.25
CA LEU A 176 21.46 27.54 25.85
C LEU A 176 22.35 28.37 24.93
N SER A 177 22.68 29.61 25.28
CA SER A 177 23.60 30.45 24.50
C SER A 177 24.95 29.75 24.30
N PHE A 178 25.51 29.14 25.35
CA PHE A 178 26.75 28.37 25.27
C PHE A 178 26.64 27.18 24.32
N PHE A 179 25.61 26.34 24.47
CA PHE A 179 25.47 25.14 23.63
C PHE A 179 25.12 25.47 22.18
N PHE A 180 24.31 26.49 21.92
CA PHE A 180 24.03 26.95 20.54
C PHE A 180 25.28 27.58 19.91
N ALA A 181 26.11 28.30 20.66
CA ALA A 181 27.42 28.77 20.19
C ALA A 181 28.34 27.60 19.83
N LEU A 182 28.39 26.56 20.67
CA LEU A 182 29.15 25.33 20.39
C LEU A 182 28.65 24.62 19.12
N ILE A 183 27.32 24.49 18.96
CA ILE A 183 26.71 23.92 17.75
C ILE A 183 27.08 24.74 16.52
N SER A 184 26.99 26.07 16.59
CA SER A 184 27.39 26.97 15.50
C SER A 184 28.87 26.79 15.14
N LEU A 185 29.77 26.77 16.14
CA LEU A 185 31.20 26.56 15.94
C LEU A 185 31.51 25.19 15.30
N LEU A 186 30.86 24.13 15.77
CA LEU A 186 31.01 22.78 15.20
C LEU A 186 30.50 22.72 13.75
N ASN A 187 29.41 23.44 13.43
CA ASN A 187 28.92 23.55 12.06
C ASN A 187 29.89 24.34 11.16
N ILE A 188 30.43 25.46 11.63
CA ILE A 188 31.43 26.27 10.92
C ILE A 188 32.70 25.44 10.65
N THR A 189 33.20 24.74 11.66
CA THR A 189 34.40 23.89 11.53
C THR A 189 34.15 22.74 10.55
N ALA A 190 33.02 22.05 10.64
CA ALA A 190 32.65 21.00 9.67
C ALA A 190 32.57 21.55 8.24
N PHE A 191 32.02 22.76 8.07
CA PHE A 191 31.94 23.45 6.78
C PHE A 191 33.33 23.80 6.22
N LEU A 192 34.19 24.42 7.02
CA LEU A 192 35.55 24.77 6.61
C LEU A 192 36.40 23.53 6.31
N CYS A 193 36.28 22.46 7.11
CA CYS A 193 36.93 21.18 6.85
C CYS A 193 36.49 20.59 5.51
N ALA A 194 35.19 20.63 5.20
CA ALA A 194 34.66 20.13 3.94
C ALA A 194 35.12 20.96 2.73
N ILE A 195 35.18 22.30 2.86
CA ILE A 195 35.76 23.18 1.83
C ILE A 195 37.23 22.84 1.61
N LYS A 196 38.04 22.78 2.68
CA LYS A 196 39.47 22.46 2.59
C LYS A 196 39.69 21.11 1.91
N GLN A 197 38.89 20.11 2.26
CA GLN A 197 38.95 18.79 1.64
C GLN A 197 38.50 18.84 0.15
N ALA A 198 37.55 19.69 -0.21
CA ALA A 198 37.18 19.93 -1.60
C ALA A 198 38.31 20.56 -2.41
N THR A 199 38.98 21.57 -1.87
CA THR A 199 40.13 22.21 -2.52
C THR A 199 41.27 21.23 -2.75
N ILE A 200 41.59 20.37 -1.77
CA ILE A 200 42.66 19.36 -1.89
C ILE A 200 42.36 18.30 -2.97
N GLU A 201 41.10 17.91 -3.12
CA GLU A 201 40.71 16.87 -4.08
C GLU A 201 40.66 17.37 -5.54
N GLY A 202 40.85 18.66 -5.80
CA GLY A 202 40.83 19.24 -7.16
C GLY A 202 39.50 19.10 -7.90
N LYS A 203 38.44 18.64 -7.21
CA LYS A 203 37.10 18.47 -7.79
C LYS A 203 36.41 19.82 -7.83
N THR A 204 35.77 20.13 -8.95
CA THR A 204 34.93 21.32 -9.05
C THR A 204 33.76 21.23 -8.06
N PHE A 205 33.36 22.37 -7.49
CA PHE A 205 32.25 22.43 -6.52
C PHE A 205 30.98 21.74 -7.04
N TYR A 206 30.71 21.89 -8.34
CA TYR A 206 29.58 21.26 -9.04
C TYR A 206 29.63 19.72 -9.04
N GLN A 207 30.80 19.13 -9.32
CA GLN A 207 30.96 17.66 -9.29
C GLN A 207 30.74 17.11 -7.88
N LYS A 208 31.22 17.81 -6.85
CA LYS A 208 30.94 17.41 -5.46
C LYS A 208 29.46 17.54 -5.12
N PHE A 209 28.80 18.62 -5.55
CA PHE A 209 27.36 18.81 -5.37
C PHE A 209 26.56 17.65 -5.97
N LEU A 210 26.88 17.21 -7.19
CA LEU A 210 26.24 16.05 -7.81
C LEU A 210 26.51 14.75 -7.06
N THR A 211 27.75 14.52 -6.60
CA THR A 211 28.07 13.31 -5.82
C THR A 211 27.41 13.30 -4.44
N LEU A 212 27.16 14.47 -3.84
CA LEU A 212 26.42 14.63 -2.57
C LEU A 212 24.90 14.55 -2.78
N TYR A 213 24.40 14.98 -3.95
CA TYR A 213 22.98 14.89 -4.28
C TYR A 213 22.51 13.45 -4.43
N SER A 214 23.34 12.55 -4.98
CA SER A 214 23.01 11.13 -5.12
C SER A 214 22.61 10.42 -3.81
N PRO A 215 23.39 10.48 -2.71
CA PRO A 215 22.98 9.91 -1.44
C PRO A 215 21.79 10.66 -0.82
N ILE A 216 21.70 11.99 -0.96
CA ILE A 216 20.54 12.76 -0.48
C ILE A 216 19.26 12.30 -1.18
N TYR A 217 19.29 12.16 -2.50
CA TYR A 217 18.15 11.67 -3.28
C TYR A 217 17.78 10.24 -2.87
N ARG A 218 18.77 9.36 -2.62
CA ARG A 218 18.53 8.02 -2.08
C ARG A 218 17.85 8.10 -0.71
N VAL A 219 18.37 8.88 0.23
CA VAL A 219 17.79 9.06 1.57
C VAL A 219 16.39 9.65 1.48
N LEU A 220 16.19 10.70 0.69
CA LEU A 220 14.89 11.34 0.49
C LEU A 220 13.86 10.39 -0.14
N ARG A 221 14.29 9.44 -0.97
CA ARG A 221 13.46 8.35 -1.50
C ARG A 221 13.20 7.25 -0.46
N TYR A 222 14.19 6.92 0.38
CA TYR A 222 14.07 5.88 1.39
C TYR A 222 13.29 6.32 2.63
N VAL A 223 13.32 7.60 3.02
CA VAL A 223 12.62 8.09 4.22
C VAL A 223 11.10 7.90 4.13
N PRO A 224 10.38 8.34 3.07
CA PRO A 224 8.96 8.06 2.93
C PRO A 224 8.68 6.55 2.86
N THR A 225 9.57 5.78 2.24
CA THR A 225 9.44 4.32 2.15
C THR A 225 9.57 3.68 3.54
N ALA A 226 10.55 4.10 4.35
CA ALA A 226 10.77 3.64 5.70
C ALA A 226 9.62 4.06 6.63
N LEU A 227 9.13 5.29 6.50
CA LEU A 227 7.97 5.78 7.24
C LEU A 227 6.71 4.98 6.88
N LEU A 228 6.47 4.73 5.58
CA LEU A 228 5.35 3.91 5.12
C LEU A 228 5.48 2.47 5.66
N MET A 229 6.69 1.89 5.65
CA MET A 229 6.94 0.56 6.24
C MET A 229 6.74 0.56 7.75
N LEU A 230 7.14 1.62 8.46
CA LEU A 230 6.93 1.77 9.91
C LEU A 230 5.44 1.89 10.23
N VAL A 231 4.71 2.78 9.56
CA VAL A 231 3.27 2.97 9.74
C VAL A 231 2.52 1.68 9.40
N THR A 232 2.86 1.01 8.29
CA THR A 232 2.30 -0.29 7.93
C THR A 232 2.65 -1.35 8.98
N GLY A 233 3.90 -1.37 9.47
CA GLY A 233 4.35 -2.27 10.52
C GLY A 233 3.61 -2.08 11.83
N ILE A 234 3.32 -0.83 12.21
CA ILE A 234 2.52 -0.52 13.39
C ILE A 234 1.07 -0.92 13.16
N LEU A 235 0.44 -0.48 12.06
CA LEU A 235 -0.98 -0.74 11.78
C LEU A 235 -1.32 -2.22 11.58
N TYR A 236 -0.39 -3.02 11.02
CA TYR A 236 -0.63 -4.44 10.77
C TYR A 236 0.07 -5.35 11.77
N GLY A 237 1.31 -5.04 12.12
CA GLY A 237 2.14 -5.86 13.02
C GLY A 237 1.69 -5.76 14.47
N LEU A 238 1.37 -4.57 14.97
CA LEU A 238 0.95 -4.42 16.37
C LEU A 238 -0.37 -5.17 16.65
N PRO A 239 -1.43 -5.08 15.81
CA PRO A 239 -2.60 -5.93 15.97
C PRO A 239 -2.28 -7.42 15.82
N GLU A 240 -1.39 -7.82 14.92
CA GLU A 240 -1.02 -9.24 14.79
C GLU A 240 -0.31 -9.76 16.04
N CYS A 241 0.59 -8.97 16.65
CA CYS A 241 1.24 -9.29 17.91
C CYS A 241 0.22 -9.44 19.04
N ILE A 242 -0.68 -8.47 19.21
CA ILE A 242 -1.75 -8.53 20.22
C ILE A 242 -2.61 -9.79 20.00
N LEU A 243 -3.03 -10.07 18.76
CA LEU A 243 -3.85 -11.24 18.43
C LEU A 243 -3.12 -12.57 18.63
N ARG A 244 -1.78 -12.60 18.53
CA ARG A 244 -0.97 -13.79 18.81
C ARG A 244 -0.93 -14.11 20.30
N CYS A 245 -0.97 -13.09 21.16
CA CYS A 245 -0.99 -13.22 22.62
C CYS A 245 -2.37 -13.64 23.19
N LEU A 246 -3.45 -13.53 22.41
CA LEU A 246 -4.79 -13.92 22.88
C LEU A 246 -4.98 -15.44 23.00
N PRO A 247 -5.73 -15.92 24.03
CA PRO A 247 -6.12 -17.32 24.17
C PRO A 247 -6.80 -17.91 22.92
N ALA A 248 -6.63 -19.22 22.71
CA ALA A 248 -7.16 -19.89 21.52
C ALA A 248 -8.69 -19.80 21.37
N CYS A 249 -9.43 -19.71 22.49
CA CYS A 249 -10.88 -19.55 22.51
C CYS A 249 -11.34 -18.21 21.90
N ILE A 250 -10.59 -17.11 22.09
CA ILE A 250 -10.89 -15.79 21.52
C ILE A 250 -10.31 -15.66 20.11
N ARG A 251 -9.07 -16.16 19.92
CA ARG A 251 -8.34 -16.01 18.66
C ARG A 251 -9.03 -16.69 17.47
N ARG A 252 -9.66 -17.85 17.68
CA ARG A 252 -10.37 -18.61 16.63
C ARG A 252 -11.61 -17.88 16.07
N PRO A 253 -12.62 -17.50 16.88
CA PRO A 253 -13.79 -16.78 16.39
C PRO A 253 -13.40 -15.41 15.83
N MET A 254 -12.45 -14.69 16.45
CA MET A 254 -12.01 -13.40 15.92
C MET A 254 -11.31 -13.52 14.56
N ARG A 255 -10.46 -14.54 14.37
CA ARG A 255 -9.84 -14.82 13.06
C ARG A 255 -10.89 -15.18 12.02
N HIS A 256 -11.89 -15.97 12.39
CA HIS A 256 -12.99 -16.33 11.51
C HIS A 256 -13.83 -15.10 11.14
N GLY A 257 -14.26 -14.29 12.11
CA GLY A 257 -15.04 -13.07 11.90
C GLY A 257 -14.30 -12.04 11.04
N ARG A 258 -13.01 -11.78 11.32
CA ARG A 258 -12.18 -10.90 10.48
C ARG A 258 -12.09 -11.42 9.04
N ARG A 259 -11.90 -12.72 8.86
CA ARG A 259 -11.81 -13.34 7.52
C ARG A 259 -13.16 -13.31 6.80
N TYR A 260 -14.25 -13.51 7.53
CA TYR A 260 -15.61 -13.40 7.03
C TYR A 260 -15.89 -11.98 6.54
N ALA A 261 -15.60 -10.96 7.36
CA ALA A 261 -15.75 -9.55 7.00
C ALA A 261 -14.90 -9.18 5.77
N LEU A 262 -13.65 -9.65 5.71
CA LEU A 262 -12.80 -9.45 4.54
C LEU A 262 -13.40 -10.11 3.28
N LYS A 263 -13.92 -11.33 3.38
CA LYS A 263 -14.58 -12.03 2.27
C LYS A 263 -15.86 -11.33 1.83
N ALA A 264 -16.64 -10.78 2.75
CA ALA A 264 -17.82 -9.99 2.45
C ALA A 264 -17.44 -8.71 1.68
N GLY A 265 -16.47 -7.95 2.18
CA GLY A 265 -15.98 -6.75 1.51
C GLY A 265 -15.40 -7.05 0.12
N LEU A 266 -14.63 -8.14 -0.02
CA LEU A 266 -14.15 -8.60 -1.32
C LEU A 266 -15.30 -9.02 -2.25
N GLY A 267 -16.33 -9.65 -1.72
CA GLY A 267 -17.53 -10.04 -2.46
C GLY A 267 -18.24 -8.82 -3.06
N VAL A 268 -18.41 -7.76 -2.27
CA VAL A 268 -18.99 -6.49 -2.73
C VAL A 268 -18.13 -5.87 -3.83
N GLY A 269 -16.82 -5.76 -3.61
CA GLY A 269 -15.89 -5.21 -4.61
C GLY A 269 -15.88 -6.01 -5.92
N GLN A 270 -15.88 -7.35 -5.85
CA GLN A 270 -15.93 -8.21 -7.02
C GLN A 270 -17.29 -8.11 -7.75
N LYS A 271 -18.40 -8.01 -7.01
CA LYS A 271 -19.73 -7.80 -7.60
C LYS A 271 -19.76 -6.49 -8.40
N MET A 272 -19.29 -5.39 -7.81
CA MET A 272 -19.19 -4.10 -8.50
C MET A 272 -18.26 -4.17 -9.71
N GLU A 273 -17.11 -4.83 -9.59
CA GLU A 273 -16.18 -4.99 -10.72
C GLU A 273 -16.83 -5.76 -11.87
N MET A 274 -17.56 -6.85 -11.57
CA MET A 274 -18.26 -7.64 -12.57
C MET A 274 -19.38 -6.85 -13.25
N GLN A 275 -20.22 -6.15 -12.47
CA GLN A 275 -21.27 -5.28 -13.01
C GLN A 275 -20.69 -4.14 -13.86
N MET A 276 -19.57 -3.54 -13.44
CA MET A 276 -18.91 -2.51 -14.24
C MET A 276 -18.30 -3.07 -15.53
N THR A 277 -17.77 -4.30 -15.51
CA THR A 277 -17.30 -4.94 -16.75
C THR A 277 -18.44 -5.28 -17.69
N GLU A 278 -19.58 -5.73 -17.17
CA GLU A 278 -20.80 -6.04 -17.92
C GLU A 278 -21.39 -4.78 -18.55
N LEU A 279 -21.57 -3.73 -17.76
CA LEU A 279 -22.01 -2.42 -18.23
C LEU A 279 -21.01 -1.82 -19.23
N LYS A 280 -19.70 -1.97 -19.02
CA LYS A 280 -18.70 -1.57 -20.03
C LYS A 280 -18.86 -2.35 -21.33
N THR A 281 -19.12 -3.65 -21.27
CA THR A 281 -19.39 -4.44 -22.48
C THR A 281 -20.67 -3.99 -23.16
N GLU A 282 -21.75 -3.73 -22.42
CA GLU A 282 -23.00 -3.17 -22.95
C GLU A 282 -22.80 -1.80 -23.61
N PHE A 283 -22.05 -0.89 -22.98
CA PHE A 283 -21.72 0.40 -23.58
C PHE A 283 -20.87 0.26 -24.85
N MET A 284 -19.90 -0.66 -24.87
CA MET A 284 -19.13 -0.94 -26.08
C MET A 284 -20.01 -1.55 -27.18
N HIS A 285 -21.02 -2.35 -26.81
CA HIS A 285 -22.02 -2.87 -27.73
C HIS A 285 -22.96 -1.77 -28.26
N ALA A 286 -23.35 -0.80 -27.43
CA ALA A 286 -24.25 0.29 -27.78
C ALA A 286 -23.58 1.39 -28.63
N ARG A 287 -22.27 1.61 -28.49
CA ARG A 287 -21.56 2.77 -29.08
C ARG A 287 -21.05 2.56 -30.51
N GLY A 288 -21.27 1.42 -31.16
CA GLY A 288 -20.84 1.27 -32.55
C GLY A 288 -21.34 0.01 -33.29
N PRO A 289 -21.84 0.14 -34.53
CA PRO A 289 -22.20 -1.00 -35.38
C PRO A 289 -21.00 -1.76 -35.99
N GLU A 290 -19.76 -1.27 -35.88
CA GLU A 290 -18.65 -1.79 -36.70
C GLU A 290 -17.68 -2.80 -36.05
N ILE A 291 -17.67 -2.99 -34.72
CA ILE A 291 -16.72 -3.92 -34.06
C ILE A 291 -17.42 -4.92 -33.15
N ASN A 292 -18.72 -5.14 -33.37
CA ASN A 292 -19.34 -6.36 -32.90
C ASN A 292 -18.96 -7.45 -33.91
N LYS A 293 -18.40 -8.56 -33.44
CA LYS A 293 -18.60 -9.83 -34.13
C LYS A 293 -20.11 -10.09 -34.07
N ALA A 294 -20.88 -9.44 -34.95
CA ALA A 294 -22.32 -9.51 -34.96
C ALA A 294 -22.69 -10.98 -34.90
N ARG A 295 -23.46 -11.37 -33.89
CA ARG A 295 -24.17 -12.64 -33.93
C ARG A 295 -24.87 -12.62 -35.27
N TYR A 296 -24.54 -13.57 -36.13
CA TYR A 296 -24.96 -13.52 -37.53
C TYR A 296 -26.46 -13.36 -37.59
N THR A 297 -26.90 -12.26 -38.19
CA THR A 297 -28.30 -11.81 -38.19
C THR A 297 -29.13 -12.51 -39.25
N GLY A 298 -28.63 -13.62 -39.79
CA GLY A 298 -29.18 -14.24 -40.98
C GLY A 298 -28.88 -13.41 -42.23
N GLY A 299 -29.06 -14.05 -43.38
CA GLY A 299 -28.97 -13.41 -44.68
C GLY A 299 -28.75 -14.45 -45.75
N GLY A 300 -29.74 -14.64 -46.62
CA GLY A 300 -29.71 -15.59 -47.72
C GLY A 300 -28.53 -15.30 -48.63
N GLY A 301 -27.40 -15.97 -48.40
CA GLY A 301 -26.30 -16.00 -49.35
C GLY A 301 -26.79 -16.61 -50.67
N LYS A 302 -26.03 -16.43 -51.74
CA LYS A 302 -26.30 -17.12 -53.01
C LYS A 302 -26.38 -18.63 -52.72
N GLN A 303 -27.52 -19.24 -53.08
CA GLN A 303 -27.70 -20.67 -52.90
C GLN A 303 -26.62 -21.42 -53.67
N SER A 304 -26.09 -22.45 -53.03
CA SER A 304 -25.11 -23.37 -53.58
C SER A 304 -25.67 -24.79 -53.48
N PRO A 305 -25.27 -25.72 -54.37
CA PRO A 305 -25.71 -27.12 -54.28
C PRO A 305 -25.40 -27.74 -52.91
N LEU A 306 -24.27 -27.36 -52.30
CA LEU A 306 -23.91 -27.80 -50.94
C LEU A 306 -24.87 -27.26 -49.88
N SER A 307 -25.27 -25.97 -49.96
CA SER A 307 -26.23 -25.42 -48.99
C SER A 307 -27.62 -26.03 -49.15
N GLU A 308 -28.02 -26.39 -50.36
CA GLU A 308 -29.28 -27.09 -50.62
C GLU A 308 -29.25 -28.51 -50.04
N PHE A 309 -28.19 -29.27 -50.31
CA PHE A 309 -27.97 -30.59 -49.71
C PHE A 309 -27.98 -30.56 -48.17
N LEU A 310 -27.25 -29.62 -47.56
CA LEU A 310 -27.18 -29.47 -46.10
C LEU A 310 -28.44 -28.82 -45.48
N SER A 311 -29.37 -28.31 -46.29
CA SER A 311 -30.64 -27.78 -45.78
C SER A 311 -31.58 -28.88 -45.31
N ILE A 312 -31.40 -30.11 -45.83
CA ILE A 312 -32.10 -31.30 -45.37
C ILE A 312 -31.47 -31.75 -44.05
N TYR A 313 -32.21 -31.58 -42.96
CA TYR A 313 -31.69 -31.77 -41.61
C TYR A 313 -31.16 -33.19 -41.36
N ASP A 314 -31.84 -34.23 -41.83
CA ASP A 314 -31.41 -35.62 -41.63
C ASP A 314 -30.09 -35.91 -42.33
N LEU A 315 -29.89 -35.39 -43.54
CA LEU A 315 -28.62 -35.50 -44.26
C LEU A 315 -27.51 -34.74 -43.54
N LEU A 316 -27.80 -33.53 -43.04
CA LEU A 316 -26.86 -32.77 -42.23
C LEU A 316 -26.44 -33.52 -40.96
N MET A 317 -27.37 -34.23 -40.31
CA MET A 317 -27.07 -35.04 -39.12
C MET A 317 -26.19 -36.25 -39.45
N LEU A 318 -26.49 -36.98 -40.53
CA LEU A 318 -25.65 -38.08 -41.01
C LEU A 318 -24.22 -37.61 -41.34
N VAL A 319 -24.09 -36.42 -41.95
CA VAL A 319 -22.77 -35.80 -42.19
C VAL A 319 -22.10 -35.42 -40.87
N ALA A 320 -22.83 -34.81 -39.93
CA ALA A 320 -22.27 -34.35 -38.66
C ALA A 320 -21.74 -35.50 -37.78
N GLU A 321 -22.35 -36.69 -37.85
CA GLU A 321 -21.87 -37.90 -37.15
C GLU A 321 -20.48 -38.34 -37.63
N GLN A 322 -20.15 -38.07 -38.89
CA GLN A 322 -18.84 -38.40 -39.48
C GLN A 322 -17.82 -37.28 -39.34
N LEU A 323 -18.16 -36.18 -38.66
CA LEU A 323 -17.31 -35.00 -38.52
C LEU A 323 -16.92 -34.73 -37.08
N HIS A 324 -15.78 -34.06 -36.89
CA HIS A 324 -15.48 -33.44 -35.61
C HIS A 324 -16.29 -32.17 -35.44
N TYR A 325 -16.61 -31.81 -34.20
CA TYR A 325 -17.36 -30.59 -33.88
C TYR A 325 -16.76 -29.34 -34.54
N LEU A 326 -15.43 -29.26 -34.59
CA LEU A 326 -14.70 -28.16 -35.19
C LEU A 326 -14.93 -28.07 -36.71
N ASP A 327 -15.09 -29.21 -37.38
CA ASP A 327 -15.31 -29.27 -38.82
C ASP A 327 -16.72 -28.75 -39.15
N VAL A 328 -17.72 -29.05 -38.33
CA VAL A 328 -19.07 -28.47 -38.46
C VAL A 328 -19.04 -26.95 -38.24
N VAL A 329 -18.29 -26.47 -37.24
CA VAL A 329 -18.09 -25.03 -37.02
C VAL A 329 -17.40 -24.38 -38.23
N ASN A 330 -16.41 -25.04 -38.83
CA ASN A 330 -15.70 -24.53 -40.01
C ASN A 330 -16.58 -24.57 -41.26
N LEU A 331 -17.39 -25.61 -41.43
CA LEU A 331 -18.39 -25.75 -42.49
C LEU A 331 -19.35 -24.56 -42.47
N SER A 332 -19.82 -24.15 -41.28
CA SER A 332 -20.69 -22.98 -41.12
C SER A 332 -20.02 -21.64 -41.47
N ARG A 333 -18.71 -21.61 -41.71
CA ARG A 333 -17.95 -20.41 -42.09
C ARG A 333 -17.62 -20.36 -43.58
N VAL A 334 -17.91 -21.41 -44.35
CA VAL A 334 -17.54 -21.49 -45.77
C VAL A 334 -18.29 -20.46 -46.62
N SER A 335 -19.61 -20.33 -46.44
CA SER A 335 -20.44 -19.35 -47.13
C SER A 335 -21.64 -18.93 -46.28
N LYS A 336 -22.28 -17.80 -46.60
CA LYS A 336 -23.51 -17.36 -45.91
C LYS A 336 -24.67 -18.34 -46.08
N SER A 337 -24.84 -18.92 -47.27
CA SER A 337 -25.91 -19.90 -47.54
C SER A 337 -25.67 -21.22 -46.80
N VAL A 338 -24.43 -21.73 -46.77
CA VAL A 338 -24.09 -22.92 -45.97
C VAL A 338 -24.25 -22.64 -44.48
N ARG A 339 -23.89 -21.45 -44.02
CA ARG A 339 -24.11 -21.05 -42.62
C ARG A 339 -25.58 -21.11 -42.24
N GLU A 340 -26.46 -20.55 -43.07
CA GLU A 340 -27.90 -20.57 -42.80
C GLU A 340 -28.45 -22.01 -42.85
N SER A 341 -27.92 -22.87 -43.73
CA SER A 341 -28.30 -24.28 -43.77
C SER A 341 -27.80 -25.08 -42.56
N VAL A 342 -26.62 -24.80 -42.02
CA VAL A 342 -25.99 -25.58 -40.94
C VAL A 342 -26.30 -25.00 -39.54
N LEU A 343 -26.08 -23.71 -39.35
CA LEU A 343 -26.27 -22.95 -38.11
C LEU A 343 -27.07 -21.66 -38.38
N PRO A 344 -28.38 -21.77 -38.68
CA PRO A 344 -29.24 -20.63 -38.95
C PRO A 344 -29.33 -19.71 -37.74
N ALA A 345 -29.55 -18.41 -38.00
CA ALA A 345 -29.55 -17.40 -36.95
C ALA A 345 -30.62 -17.63 -35.87
N HIS A 346 -31.79 -18.11 -36.27
CA HIS A 346 -32.95 -18.34 -35.40
C HIS A 346 -32.82 -19.60 -34.51
N ASP A 347 -32.01 -20.59 -34.91
CA ASP A 347 -31.88 -21.88 -34.21
C ASP A 347 -30.43 -22.21 -33.80
N PHE A 348 -29.57 -21.18 -33.75
CA PHE A 348 -28.13 -21.34 -33.55
C PHE A 348 -27.78 -22.12 -32.27
N ASP A 349 -28.38 -21.76 -31.13
CA ASP A 349 -28.03 -22.34 -29.83
C ASP A 349 -28.49 -23.81 -29.70
N ARG A 350 -29.70 -24.11 -30.19
CA ARG A 350 -30.24 -25.48 -30.23
C ARG A 350 -29.40 -26.37 -31.13
N ARG A 351 -29.10 -25.93 -32.36
CA ARG A 351 -28.29 -26.71 -33.29
C ARG A 351 -26.87 -26.93 -32.80
N MET A 352 -26.27 -25.92 -32.16
CA MET A 352 -24.95 -26.07 -31.56
C MET A 352 -24.92 -27.16 -30.47
N HIS A 353 -25.99 -27.24 -29.67
CA HIS A 353 -26.13 -28.32 -28.69
C HIS A 353 -26.27 -29.68 -29.38
N VAL A 354 -27.11 -29.79 -30.40
CA VAL A 354 -27.27 -31.04 -31.17
C VAL A 354 -25.94 -31.48 -31.78
N PHE A 355 -25.20 -30.58 -32.44
CA PHE A 355 -23.91 -30.95 -33.03
C PHE A 355 -22.90 -31.42 -31.98
N ARG A 356 -22.89 -30.87 -30.76
CA ARG A 356 -22.05 -31.43 -29.68
C ARG A 356 -22.43 -32.88 -29.33
N THR A 357 -23.73 -33.18 -29.34
CA THR A 357 -24.23 -34.54 -29.08
C THR A 357 -23.81 -35.53 -30.15
N TYR A 358 -23.87 -35.16 -31.44
CA TYR A 358 -23.66 -36.10 -32.55
C TYR A 358 -22.26 -36.09 -33.17
N THR A 359 -21.48 -35.02 -33.03
CA THR A 359 -20.08 -34.99 -33.49
C THR A 359 -19.15 -35.59 -32.45
N CYS A 360 -18.01 -36.13 -32.90
CA CYS A 360 -17.00 -36.81 -32.07
C CYS A 360 -17.52 -38.06 -31.33
N GLU A 361 -16.64 -39.03 -31.08
CA GLU A 361 -16.98 -40.23 -30.31
C GLU A 361 -17.37 -39.87 -28.85
N PRO A 362 -18.55 -40.28 -28.33
CA PRO A 362 -19.04 -39.92 -27.00
C PRO A 362 -18.09 -40.18 -25.84
N SER A 363 -17.33 -41.29 -25.88
CA SER A 363 -16.41 -41.68 -24.81
C SER A 363 -15.17 -40.77 -24.71
N GLU A 364 -14.86 -40.04 -25.78
CA GLU A 364 -13.63 -39.25 -25.92
C GLU A 364 -13.89 -37.74 -25.87
N LYS A 365 -15.13 -37.30 -25.68
CA LYS A 365 -15.49 -35.88 -25.71
C LYS A 365 -14.84 -35.13 -24.56
N SER A 366 -14.04 -34.13 -24.91
CA SER A 366 -13.50 -33.15 -23.98
C SER A 366 -13.66 -31.74 -24.55
N THR A 367 -13.21 -30.73 -23.81
CA THR A 367 -13.32 -29.33 -24.24
C THR A 367 -11.94 -28.76 -24.48
N CYS A 368 -11.79 -28.03 -25.59
CA CYS A 368 -10.61 -27.23 -25.86
C CYS A 368 -10.36 -26.27 -24.70
N TRP A 369 -9.15 -26.33 -24.15
CA TRP A 369 -8.75 -25.51 -23.01
C TRP A 369 -8.87 -23.99 -23.27
N THR A 370 -8.67 -23.56 -24.51
CA THR A 370 -8.68 -22.14 -24.89
C THR A 370 -10.10 -21.63 -25.21
N CYS A 371 -10.81 -22.27 -26.15
CA CYS A 371 -12.10 -21.77 -26.66
C CYS A 371 -13.33 -22.52 -26.14
N SER A 372 -13.19 -23.67 -25.47
CA SER A 372 -14.27 -24.59 -25.07
C SER A 372 -15.12 -25.15 -26.20
N ASN A 373 -14.61 -25.14 -27.43
CA ASN A 373 -15.14 -26.03 -28.46
C ASN A 373 -14.96 -27.48 -27.99
N GLN A 374 -15.90 -28.34 -28.36
CA GLN A 374 -15.75 -29.78 -28.15
C GLN A 374 -14.61 -30.30 -29.01
N ILE A 375 -13.84 -31.22 -28.44
CA ILE A 375 -12.74 -31.96 -29.08
C ILE A 375 -12.84 -33.43 -28.68
N CYS A 376 -12.22 -34.33 -29.45
CA CYS A 376 -12.04 -35.75 -29.09
C CYS A 376 -10.55 -36.10 -29.01
N SER A 377 -10.23 -37.31 -28.55
CA SER A 377 -8.85 -37.78 -28.40
C SER A 377 -8.15 -38.03 -29.74
N SER A 378 -8.88 -37.98 -30.86
CA SER A 378 -8.25 -38.07 -32.19
C SER A 378 -7.21 -36.98 -32.38
N GLU A 379 -6.06 -37.36 -32.94
CA GLU A 379 -4.92 -36.46 -33.16
C GLU A 379 -5.33 -35.28 -34.05
N ASP A 380 -6.26 -35.47 -34.99
CA ASP A 380 -6.73 -34.42 -35.88
C ASP A 380 -7.64 -33.37 -35.19
N CYS A 381 -8.21 -33.70 -34.03
CA CYS A 381 -9.16 -32.84 -33.32
C CYS A 381 -8.50 -32.14 -32.12
N ALA A 382 -7.80 -32.90 -31.28
CA ALA A 382 -7.11 -32.41 -30.09
C ALA A 382 -5.60 -32.44 -30.28
N GLN A 383 -4.98 -31.28 -30.12
CA GLN A 383 -3.53 -31.12 -30.18
C GLN A 383 -3.02 -30.86 -28.76
N PRO A 384 -2.18 -31.74 -28.19
CA PRO A 384 -1.60 -31.52 -26.87
C PRO A 384 -0.54 -30.42 -26.94
N GLN A 385 -0.71 -29.35 -26.15
CA GLN A 385 0.24 -28.24 -26.07
C GLN A 385 0.84 -28.09 -24.67
N LEU A 386 2.15 -27.85 -24.59
CA LEU A 386 2.87 -27.66 -23.34
C LEU A 386 2.80 -26.19 -22.90
N ILE A 387 1.78 -25.83 -22.13
CA ILE A 387 1.50 -24.46 -21.73
C ILE A 387 2.08 -24.18 -20.33
N PRO A 388 2.77 -23.05 -20.12
CA PRO A 388 3.23 -22.65 -18.79
C PRO A 388 2.09 -22.57 -17.78
N GLN A 389 2.24 -23.23 -16.64
CA GLN A 389 1.28 -23.21 -15.54
C GLN A 389 1.42 -21.90 -14.77
N THR A 390 0.68 -20.87 -15.17
CA THR A 390 0.70 -19.58 -14.47
C THR A 390 -0.09 -19.62 -13.17
N THR A 391 0.05 -18.58 -12.34
CA THR A 391 -0.66 -18.47 -11.06
C THR A 391 -2.18 -18.55 -11.22
N LEU A 392 -2.73 -17.94 -12.29
CA LEU A 392 -4.18 -17.97 -12.58
C LEU A 392 -4.64 -19.40 -12.86
N LEU A 393 -3.94 -20.10 -13.74
CA LEU A 393 -4.27 -21.48 -14.11
C LEU A 393 -4.14 -22.41 -12.91
N HIS A 394 -3.08 -22.25 -12.11
CA HIS A 394 -2.92 -23.02 -10.87
C HIS A 394 -4.10 -22.84 -9.93
N HIS A 395 -4.59 -21.61 -9.78
CA HIS A 395 -5.75 -21.34 -8.95
C HIS A 395 -7.01 -21.99 -9.50
N LEU A 396 -7.22 -21.98 -10.82
CA LEU A 396 -8.36 -22.62 -11.46
C LEU A 396 -8.36 -24.14 -11.23
N ASP A 397 -7.21 -24.79 -11.42
CA ASP A 397 -7.15 -26.26 -11.32
C ASP A 397 -7.13 -26.76 -9.88
N CYS A 398 -6.31 -26.12 -9.04
CA CYS A 398 -5.96 -26.65 -7.72
C CYS A 398 -6.77 -26.06 -6.56
N CYS A 399 -7.52 -24.99 -6.73
CA CYS A 399 -8.28 -24.41 -5.61
C CYS A 399 -9.75 -24.79 -5.72
N LYS A 400 -10.31 -25.32 -4.63
CA LYS A 400 -11.70 -25.79 -4.59
C LYS A 400 -12.47 -25.10 -3.45
N PRO A 401 -13.73 -24.69 -3.66
CA PRO A 401 -14.49 -23.95 -2.67
C PRO A 401 -15.14 -24.86 -1.62
N TYR A 402 -15.02 -24.47 -0.35
CA TYR A 402 -15.63 -25.12 0.80
C TYR A 402 -16.73 -24.24 1.38
N CYS A 403 -17.79 -24.86 1.90
CA CYS A 403 -18.79 -24.16 2.72
C CYS A 403 -18.20 -23.76 4.08
N THR A 404 -18.85 -22.82 4.76
CA THR A 404 -18.35 -22.28 6.04
C THR A 404 -18.21 -23.35 7.12
N SER A 405 -19.13 -24.31 7.21
CA SER A 405 -19.04 -25.42 8.18
C SER A 405 -17.83 -26.32 7.88
N CYS A 406 -17.63 -26.68 6.62
CA CYS A 406 -16.47 -27.46 6.20
C CYS A 406 -15.15 -26.72 6.42
N TYR A 407 -15.10 -25.41 6.15
CA TYR A 407 -13.93 -24.59 6.42
C TYR A 407 -13.61 -24.50 7.92
N LYS A 408 -14.62 -24.34 8.79
CA LYS A 408 -14.44 -24.37 10.25
C LYS A 408 -13.85 -25.72 10.70
N ALA A 409 -14.42 -26.84 10.25
CA ALA A 409 -13.90 -28.17 10.55
C ALA A 409 -12.48 -28.38 10.01
N HIS A 410 -12.19 -27.84 8.82
CA HIS A 410 -10.86 -27.87 8.21
C HIS A 410 -9.81 -27.09 9.03
N LEU A 411 -10.17 -25.91 9.53
CA LEU A 411 -9.32 -25.12 10.43
C LEU A 411 -9.04 -25.82 11.77
N LEU A 412 -9.98 -26.63 12.26
CA LEU A 412 -9.82 -27.40 13.50
C LEU A 412 -8.89 -28.60 13.32
N ARG A 413 -8.96 -29.27 12.17
CA ARG A 413 -8.16 -30.48 11.88
C ARG A 413 -6.75 -30.19 11.41
N SER A 414 -6.50 -29.06 10.76
CA SER A 414 -5.18 -28.77 10.19
C SER A 414 -4.13 -28.73 11.33
N PRO A 415 -3.26 -29.75 11.44
CA PRO A 415 -2.29 -29.80 12.53
C PRO A 415 -1.39 -28.57 12.38
N LYS A 416 -1.18 -27.87 13.48
CA LYS A 416 -0.26 -26.74 13.55
C LYS A 416 1.15 -27.29 13.31
N SER A 417 1.57 -27.50 12.06
CA SER A 417 2.99 -27.60 11.78
C SER A 417 3.56 -26.23 12.21
N SER A 418 4.25 -26.20 13.35
CA SER A 418 4.62 -24.97 14.06
C SER A 418 5.56 -24.06 13.27
N ARG A 419 6.04 -24.50 12.10
CA ARG A 419 7.00 -23.78 11.24
C ARG A 419 6.49 -23.47 9.83
N GLY A 420 5.31 -23.93 9.46
CA GLY A 420 4.77 -23.74 8.10
C GLY A 420 3.98 -22.44 7.98
N GLU A 421 4.18 -21.69 6.90
CA GLU A 421 3.37 -20.49 6.64
C GLU A 421 1.85 -20.79 6.59
N PRO A 422 1.01 -19.85 7.05
CA PRO A 422 -0.44 -20.05 7.17
C PRO A 422 -1.19 -19.89 5.84
N TYR A 423 -0.51 -19.96 4.70
CA TYR A 423 -1.09 -19.80 3.38
C TYR A 423 -0.49 -20.79 2.38
N CYS A 424 -1.24 -21.06 1.31
CA CYS A 424 -0.80 -21.93 0.23
C CYS A 424 0.39 -21.29 -0.53
N ARG A 425 1.52 -22.01 -0.59
CA ARG A 425 2.70 -21.70 -1.44
C ARG A 425 2.75 -22.53 -2.73
N CYS A 426 1.72 -23.33 -3.02
CA CYS A 426 1.70 -24.18 -4.22
C CYS A 426 1.55 -23.39 -5.51
N ALA A 427 1.04 -22.16 -5.41
CA ALA A 427 0.84 -21.29 -6.55
C ALA A 427 2.18 -20.72 -7.01
N PRO A 428 2.47 -20.78 -8.32
CA PRO A 428 3.63 -20.11 -8.88
C PRO A 428 3.60 -18.61 -8.62
N VAL A 429 4.77 -17.97 -8.66
CA VAL A 429 4.91 -16.52 -8.47
C VAL A 429 4.11 -15.77 -9.54
N PRO A 430 3.29 -14.75 -9.21
CA PRO A 430 2.51 -14.02 -10.21
C PRO A 430 3.41 -13.18 -11.12
N ALA A 431 3.06 -13.10 -12.40
CA ALA A 431 3.73 -12.23 -13.37
C ALA A 431 3.65 -10.74 -12.97
N ASN A 432 2.51 -10.34 -12.38
CA ASN A 432 2.24 -8.97 -11.94
C ASN A 432 2.00 -8.95 -10.43
N PRO A 433 3.07 -8.93 -9.61
CA PRO A 433 2.94 -8.81 -8.15
C PRO A 433 2.37 -7.43 -7.77
N ASN A 434 1.84 -7.33 -6.55
CA ASN A 434 1.46 -6.04 -6.00
C ASN A 434 2.69 -5.12 -5.83
N LEU A 435 2.46 -3.80 -5.71
CA LEU A 435 3.52 -2.80 -5.64
C LEU A 435 4.54 -3.08 -4.53
N TYR A 436 4.07 -3.56 -3.38
CA TYR A 436 4.92 -3.89 -2.23
C TYR A 436 5.87 -5.06 -2.52
N LEU A 437 5.34 -6.16 -3.06
CA LEU A 437 6.12 -7.32 -3.47
C LEU A 437 7.09 -7.00 -4.62
N ARG A 438 6.72 -6.08 -5.51
CA ARG A 438 7.59 -5.56 -6.57
C ARG A 438 8.74 -4.72 -6.00
N LEU A 439 8.46 -3.92 -4.98
CA LEU A 439 9.45 -3.08 -4.30
C LEU A 439 10.48 -3.93 -3.54
N LEU A 440 10.04 -5.01 -2.88
CA LEU A 440 10.91 -5.88 -2.07
C LEU A 440 11.82 -6.78 -2.92
N ASN A 441 11.26 -7.48 -3.90
CA ASN A 441 12.01 -8.51 -4.64
C ASN A 441 12.61 -8.00 -5.96
N GLY A 442 12.22 -6.80 -6.41
CA GLY A 442 12.62 -6.24 -7.69
C GLY A 442 11.92 -6.91 -8.89
N THR A 443 11.91 -6.24 -10.05
CA THR A 443 11.26 -6.75 -11.28
C THR A 443 11.96 -7.97 -11.88
N THR A 444 13.29 -8.01 -11.81
CA THR A 444 14.12 -9.09 -12.35
C THR A 444 13.82 -10.43 -11.69
N TYR A 445 13.53 -10.45 -10.39
CA TYR A 445 13.10 -11.65 -9.67
C TYR A 445 11.85 -12.27 -10.31
N TYR A 446 10.81 -11.47 -10.57
CA TYR A 446 9.56 -11.98 -11.13
C TYR A 446 9.73 -12.49 -12.56
N VAL A 447 10.47 -11.74 -13.40
CA VAL A 447 10.79 -12.15 -14.77
C VAL A 447 11.52 -13.50 -14.78
N ASN A 448 12.54 -13.67 -13.93
CA ASN A 448 13.30 -14.92 -13.82
C ASN A 448 12.47 -16.08 -13.27
N GLN A 449 11.45 -15.81 -12.44
CA GLN A 449 10.53 -16.85 -11.96
C GLN A 449 9.51 -17.24 -13.02
N GLN A 450 9.08 -16.31 -13.89
CA GLN A 450 8.16 -16.64 -14.99
C GLN A 450 8.77 -17.58 -16.03
N THR A 451 10.09 -17.50 -16.27
CA THR A 451 10.76 -18.41 -17.21
C THR A 451 10.90 -19.85 -16.68
N LYS A 452 10.78 -20.04 -15.37
CA LYS A 452 10.90 -21.34 -14.67
C LYS A 452 9.56 -22.00 -14.36
N LEU A 453 8.47 -21.49 -14.92
CA LEU A 453 7.15 -22.05 -14.67
C LEU A 453 7.07 -23.49 -15.24
N PRO A 454 6.50 -24.44 -14.47
CA PRO A 454 6.29 -25.79 -14.99
C PRO A 454 5.31 -25.72 -16.16
N ARG A 455 5.60 -26.46 -17.23
CA ARG A 455 4.70 -26.58 -18.38
C ARG A 455 3.80 -27.79 -18.19
N VAL A 456 2.51 -27.63 -18.43
CA VAL A 456 1.49 -28.68 -18.28
C VAL A 456 0.85 -28.90 -19.65
N MET A 457 0.67 -30.17 -20.02
CA MET A 457 0.00 -30.55 -21.25
C MET A 457 -1.47 -30.14 -21.18
N ARG A 458 -1.93 -29.35 -22.14
CA ARG A 458 -3.32 -28.91 -22.27
C ARG A 458 -3.83 -29.25 -23.66
N PRO A 459 -5.01 -29.88 -23.78
CA PRO A 459 -5.59 -30.15 -25.09
C PRO A 459 -6.17 -28.86 -25.67
N VAL A 460 -5.74 -28.51 -26.87
CA VAL A 460 -6.28 -27.39 -27.66
C VAL A 460 -6.85 -27.90 -28.96
N CYS A 461 -7.91 -27.27 -29.47
CA CYS A 461 -8.44 -27.65 -30.78
C CYS A 461 -7.47 -27.24 -31.90
N ARG A 462 -7.58 -27.91 -33.05
CA ARG A 462 -6.76 -27.63 -34.26
C ARG A 462 -6.68 -26.13 -34.63
N GLU A 463 -7.79 -25.39 -34.56
CA GLU A 463 -7.79 -23.94 -34.81
C GLU A 463 -6.98 -23.14 -33.79
N CYS A 464 -7.10 -23.47 -32.50
CA CYS A 464 -6.35 -22.78 -31.45
C CYS A 464 -4.86 -23.14 -31.54
N ASN A 465 -4.52 -24.35 -31.98
CA ASN A 465 -3.15 -24.80 -32.18
C ASN A 465 -2.36 -23.93 -33.18
N LEU A 466 -3.05 -23.25 -34.10
CA LEU A 466 -2.44 -22.28 -35.03
C LEU A 466 -1.93 -21.02 -34.32
N HIS A 467 -2.27 -20.82 -33.04
CA HIS A 467 -1.76 -19.72 -32.24
C HIS A 467 -0.53 -20.17 -31.45
N GLY A 468 0.53 -19.34 -31.47
CA GLY A 468 1.68 -19.59 -30.60
C GLY A 468 1.36 -19.50 -29.11
N ASP A 469 2.21 -20.12 -28.28
CA ASP A 469 2.06 -20.26 -26.82
C ASP A 469 1.64 -18.97 -26.12
N VAL A 470 2.23 -17.83 -26.49
CA VAL A 470 1.96 -16.53 -25.87
C VAL A 470 0.50 -16.12 -26.06
N LYS A 471 -0.05 -16.34 -27.26
CA LYS A 471 -1.44 -15.97 -27.58
C LYS A 471 -2.41 -16.96 -26.93
N LEU A 472 -2.11 -18.26 -26.97
CA LEU A 472 -2.88 -19.28 -26.26
C LEU A 472 -2.96 -19.00 -24.77
N LEU A 473 -1.82 -18.71 -24.14
CA LEU A 473 -1.73 -18.38 -22.72
C LEU A 473 -2.55 -17.12 -22.41
N LYS A 474 -2.43 -16.06 -23.21
CA LYS A 474 -3.21 -14.83 -23.01
C LYS A 474 -4.72 -15.06 -23.05
N ILE A 475 -5.20 -15.89 -23.99
CA ILE A 475 -6.64 -16.22 -24.10
C ILE A 475 -7.07 -17.07 -22.90
N GLY A 476 -6.28 -18.10 -22.56
CA GLY A 476 -6.53 -18.97 -21.41
C GLY A 476 -6.54 -18.23 -20.08
N GLU A 477 -5.60 -17.31 -19.86
CA GLU A 477 -5.56 -16.48 -18.64
C GLU A 477 -6.74 -15.53 -18.53
N LYS A 478 -7.16 -14.92 -19.66
CA LYS A 478 -8.36 -14.07 -19.68
C LYS A 478 -9.59 -14.88 -19.26
N ARG A 479 -9.72 -16.10 -19.79
CA ARG A 479 -10.80 -17.03 -19.44
C ARG A 479 -10.74 -17.47 -17.98
N ALA A 480 -9.58 -17.96 -17.53
CA ALA A 480 -9.37 -18.42 -16.17
C ALA A 480 -9.64 -17.33 -15.15
N LYS A 481 -9.23 -16.08 -15.42
CA LYS A 481 -9.54 -14.93 -14.57
C LYS A 481 -11.05 -14.70 -14.45
N LEU A 482 -11.80 -14.81 -15.55
CA LEU A 482 -13.25 -14.66 -15.54
C LEU A 482 -13.92 -15.81 -14.75
N GLN A 483 -13.52 -17.05 -15.04
CA GLN A 483 -14.02 -18.24 -14.35
C GLN A 483 -13.75 -18.18 -12.84
N LEU A 484 -12.54 -17.80 -12.41
CA LEU A 484 -12.19 -17.67 -11.00
C LEU A 484 -13.04 -16.62 -10.29
N LYS A 485 -13.28 -15.47 -10.91
CA LYS A 485 -14.12 -14.39 -10.34
C LYS A 485 -15.59 -14.78 -10.24
N GLN A 486 -16.11 -15.44 -11.27
CA GLN A 486 -17.48 -15.97 -11.28
C GLN A 486 -17.62 -17.21 -10.37
N GLY A 487 -16.51 -17.82 -9.94
CA GLY A 487 -16.52 -19.04 -9.15
C GLY A 487 -17.00 -20.25 -9.97
N LEU A 488 -16.55 -20.34 -11.23
CA LEU A 488 -16.77 -21.46 -12.14
C LEU A 488 -15.68 -22.51 -12.00
N GLN A 489 -16.01 -23.73 -12.42
CA GLN A 489 -15.10 -24.83 -12.65
C GLN A 489 -14.33 -24.63 -13.97
N GLU A 490 -13.30 -25.44 -14.21
CA GLU A 490 -12.62 -25.52 -15.51
C GLU A 490 -13.59 -25.80 -16.66
N THR A 491 -14.59 -26.65 -16.40
CA THR A 491 -15.68 -27.00 -17.33
C THR A 491 -16.62 -25.83 -17.65
N GLY A 492 -16.50 -24.70 -16.95
CA GLY A 492 -17.42 -23.56 -17.04
C GLY A 492 -18.69 -23.71 -16.19
N LYS A 493 -18.92 -24.86 -15.54
CA LYS A 493 -20.05 -25.03 -14.63
C LYS A 493 -19.81 -24.27 -13.33
N GLU A 494 -20.86 -23.68 -12.76
CA GLU A 494 -20.77 -23.00 -11.46
C GLU A 494 -20.42 -23.97 -10.34
N TRP A 495 -19.60 -23.51 -9.39
CA TRP A 495 -19.48 -24.18 -8.10
C TRP A 495 -20.74 -23.94 -7.26
N THR A 496 -21.70 -24.85 -7.37
CA THR A 496 -22.93 -24.85 -6.56
C THR A 496 -22.80 -25.66 -5.27
N MET A 497 -21.86 -26.62 -5.23
CA MET A 497 -21.69 -27.57 -4.13
C MET A 497 -20.30 -27.48 -3.50
N CYS A 498 -20.24 -27.74 -2.20
CA CYS A 498 -19.00 -27.81 -1.43
C CYS A 498 -18.10 -28.92 -1.98
N ALA A 499 -16.86 -28.57 -2.32
CA ALA A 499 -15.92 -29.52 -2.91
C ALA A 499 -15.27 -30.48 -1.89
N ARG A 500 -15.63 -30.39 -0.60
CA ARG A 500 -15.13 -31.33 0.40
C ARG A 500 -15.83 -32.69 0.22
N VAL A 501 -15.03 -33.73 0.07
CA VAL A 501 -15.49 -35.13 -0.03
C VAL A 501 -16.48 -35.43 1.10
N GLY A 502 -17.65 -35.95 0.74
CA GLY A 502 -18.74 -36.32 1.67
C GLY A 502 -19.60 -35.17 2.21
N CYS A 503 -19.33 -33.91 1.84
CA CYS A 503 -20.18 -32.81 2.32
C CYS A 503 -21.49 -32.66 1.53
N GLY A 504 -21.41 -32.55 0.20
CA GLY A 504 -22.57 -32.30 -0.66
C GLY A 504 -23.38 -31.03 -0.32
N GLY A 505 -22.90 -30.16 0.59
CA GLY A 505 -23.65 -28.97 1.00
C GLY A 505 -23.63 -27.91 -0.09
N SER A 506 -24.75 -27.23 -0.31
CA SER A 506 -24.82 -26.11 -1.24
C SER A 506 -23.92 -24.96 -0.77
N LEU A 507 -23.27 -24.28 -1.71
CA LEU A 507 -22.43 -23.11 -1.43
C LEU A 507 -23.24 -21.82 -1.27
N GLY A 508 -24.50 -21.83 -1.73
CA GLY A 508 -25.52 -20.80 -1.49
C GLY A 508 -25.06 -19.34 -1.59
N ILE A 509 -25.72 -18.49 -0.81
CA ILE A 509 -25.31 -17.11 -0.55
C ILE A 509 -24.34 -17.12 0.64
N GLY A 510 -23.12 -16.64 0.46
CA GLY A 510 -22.16 -16.60 1.56
C GLY A 510 -20.70 -16.64 1.12
N PRO A 511 -19.76 -16.60 2.07
CA PRO A 511 -18.34 -16.62 1.74
C PRO A 511 -17.91 -17.97 1.16
N ARG A 512 -17.13 -17.93 0.08
CA ARG A 512 -16.48 -19.11 -0.50
C ARG A 512 -15.06 -19.24 0.03
N TRP A 513 -14.80 -20.36 0.69
CA TRP A 513 -13.50 -20.67 1.29
C TRP A 513 -12.69 -21.55 0.35
N TRP A 514 -11.73 -20.96 -0.35
CA TRP A 514 -10.96 -21.68 -1.36
C TRP A 514 -9.79 -22.42 -0.70
N ILE A 515 -9.79 -23.75 -0.81
CA ILE A 515 -8.77 -24.63 -0.26
C ILE A 515 -7.98 -25.26 -1.40
N CYS A 516 -6.66 -25.33 -1.26
CA CYS A 516 -5.83 -26.05 -2.22
C CYS A 516 -6.09 -27.56 -2.12
N SER A 517 -6.48 -28.19 -3.23
CA SER A 517 -6.79 -29.62 -3.32
C SER A 517 -5.56 -30.52 -3.32
N LYS A 518 -4.34 -29.96 -3.46
CA LYS A 518 -3.11 -30.75 -3.32
C LYS A 518 -3.07 -31.39 -1.94
N SER A 519 -2.96 -32.72 -1.90
CA SER A 519 -3.01 -33.55 -0.70
C SER A 519 -2.04 -33.09 0.39
N TRP A 520 -0.82 -32.69 0.01
CA TRP A 520 0.22 -32.20 0.91
C TRP A 520 0.05 -30.74 1.34
N CYS A 521 -0.83 -29.97 0.69
CA CYS A 521 -1.04 -28.57 1.03
C CYS A 521 -2.27 -28.41 1.93
N GLY A 522 -3.47 -28.62 1.38
CA GLY A 522 -4.72 -28.38 2.10
C GLY A 522 -4.87 -26.97 2.69
N LYS A 523 -4.04 -25.98 2.35
CA LYS A 523 -4.12 -24.64 2.97
C LYS A 523 -5.15 -23.77 2.27
N GLU A 524 -5.68 -22.79 3.00
CA GLU A 524 -6.53 -21.73 2.45
C GLU A 524 -5.75 -20.91 1.41
N CYS A 525 -6.36 -20.76 0.24
CA CYS A 525 -5.91 -19.84 -0.79
C CYS A 525 -6.43 -18.42 -0.49
N LYS A 526 -5.51 -17.48 -0.28
CA LYS A 526 -5.83 -16.07 0.01
C LYS A 526 -5.83 -15.17 -1.22
N SER A 527 -5.75 -15.76 -2.42
CA SER A 527 -5.75 -15.01 -3.66
C SER A 527 -7.05 -14.24 -3.82
N LEU A 528 -6.96 -12.97 -4.25
CA LEU A 528 -8.10 -12.09 -4.52
C LEU A 528 -8.78 -12.41 -5.86
N LEU A 529 -8.22 -13.35 -6.62
CA LEU A 529 -8.73 -13.76 -7.93
C LEU A 529 -9.99 -14.63 -7.82
N HIS A 530 -10.11 -15.34 -6.70
CA HIS A 530 -11.24 -16.22 -6.41
C HIS A 530 -12.49 -15.44 -6.05
N GLY A 531 -13.63 -15.84 -6.60
CA GLY A 531 -14.95 -15.36 -6.17
C GLY A 531 -15.11 -15.53 -4.66
N ALA A 532 -15.14 -14.42 -3.93
CA ALA A 532 -15.13 -14.38 -2.48
C ALA A 532 -16.50 -14.74 -1.89
N TRP A 533 -17.57 -14.52 -2.65
CA TRP A 533 -18.95 -14.64 -2.21
C TRP A 533 -19.81 -15.38 -3.26
N GLY A 534 -20.67 -16.28 -2.81
CA GLY A 534 -21.67 -16.95 -3.64
C GLY A 534 -22.84 -16.02 -3.95
N ARG A 535 -23.32 -16.06 -5.20
CA ARG A 535 -24.51 -15.32 -5.62
C ARG A 535 -25.75 -16.11 -5.23
N THR A 536 -26.81 -15.41 -4.86
CA THR A 536 -28.14 -15.98 -4.86
C THR A 536 -28.44 -16.41 -6.28
N ARG A 537 -28.85 -17.66 -6.46
CA ARG A 537 -29.58 -18.00 -7.67
C ARG A 537 -30.87 -17.22 -7.52
N GLU A 538 -31.05 -16.16 -8.29
CA GLU A 538 -32.40 -15.64 -8.50
C GLU A 538 -33.19 -16.85 -8.96
N GLU A 539 -34.05 -17.36 -8.08
CA GLU A 539 -34.99 -18.40 -8.44
C GLU A 539 -35.66 -17.87 -9.69
N GLY A 540 -35.44 -18.57 -10.81
CA GLY A 540 -35.77 -18.07 -12.13
C GLY A 540 -37.14 -17.43 -12.07
N GLY A 541 -37.21 -16.16 -12.51
CA GLY A 541 -38.49 -15.48 -12.67
C GLY A 541 -39.49 -16.47 -13.25
N LYS A 542 -40.66 -16.53 -12.64
CA LYS A 542 -41.82 -17.34 -13.04
C LYS A 542 -42.37 -16.91 -14.42
N ASP A 543 -41.51 -16.54 -15.36
CA ASP A 543 -41.86 -16.14 -16.72
C ASP A 543 -41.68 -17.29 -17.71
N GLY A 544 -41.23 -18.46 -17.23
CA GLY A 544 -41.39 -19.73 -17.91
C GLY A 544 -42.75 -20.35 -17.62
N ALA A 545 -43.84 -19.68 -18.00
CA ALA A 545 -45.11 -20.36 -18.21
C ALA A 545 -44.83 -21.50 -19.20
N VAL A 546 -44.95 -22.74 -18.71
CA VAL A 546 -45.03 -23.90 -19.57
C VAL A 546 -46.32 -23.75 -20.36
N VAL A 547 -46.24 -23.22 -21.58
CA VAL A 547 -47.27 -23.47 -22.59
C VAL A 547 -47.12 -24.94 -22.95
N VAL A 548 -47.79 -25.80 -22.18
CA VAL A 548 -48.16 -27.13 -22.65
C VAL A 548 -49.20 -26.89 -23.73
N GLY A 549 -48.77 -26.94 -24.99
CA GLY A 549 -49.68 -26.94 -26.12
C GLY A 549 -50.47 -28.24 -26.14
N GLU A 550 -51.73 -28.19 -25.76
CA GLU A 550 -52.80 -28.98 -26.39
C GLU A 550 -53.56 -28.03 -27.32
N GLN A 551 -53.02 -27.81 -28.53
CA GLN A 551 -53.76 -27.37 -29.73
C GLN A 551 -52.76 -27.25 -30.88
N ALA A 552 -52.42 -28.41 -31.44
CA ALA A 552 -51.99 -28.55 -32.81
C ALA A 552 -52.86 -29.67 -33.43
N VAL A 553 -54.05 -29.26 -33.88
CA VAL A 553 -54.81 -29.86 -34.98
C VAL A 553 -55.12 -28.72 -35.93
#